data_AF-A0A9I9E1Z9-F1
#
_entry.id   AF-A0A9I9E1Z9-F1
#
_cell.length_a   1.000
_cell.length_b   1.000
_cell.length_c   1.000
_cell.angle_alpha   90.00
_cell.angle_beta   90.00
_cell.angle_gamma   90.00
#
_symmetry.space_group_name_H-M   'P 1'
#
loop_
_entity.id
_entity.type
_entity.pdbx_description
1 polymer ?
#
loop_
_entity_poly.entity_id
_entity_poly.type
_entity_poly.pdbx_seq_one_letter_code
_entity_poly.pdbx_strand_id
1 'polypeptide(L)' 'MIGHQQPFETVDSKMEEKPSSKQLKRMLLIALRCVDPDIQHRPTMAQILLMLQPHDILLTD' A
#
# COMPACT_ATOMS: atom_id res chain seq x y z
N MET A 1 9.80 -12.28 -0.59
CA MET A 1 10.40 -10.95 -0.35
C MET A 1 10.23 -10.11 -1.61
N ILE A 2 9.55 -8.96 -1.54
CA ILE A 2 9.49 -7.97 -2.64
C ILE A 2 10.71 -7.05 -2.49
N GLY A 3 11.91 -7.65 -2.48
CA GLY A 3 13.15 -6.92 -2.21
C GLY A 3 13.81 -6.34 -3.45
N HIS A 4 13.43 -6.82 -4.65
CA HIS A 4 14.16 -6.53 -5.89
C HIS A 4 13.32 -6.57 -7.18
N GLN A 5 11.98 -6.64 -7.06
CA GLN A 5 11.07 -6.66 -8.22
C GLN A 5 10.56 -5.26 -8.52
N GLN A 6 10.37 -4.94 -9.80
CA GLN A 6 9.75 -3.67 -10.18
C GLN A 6 8.33 -3.64 -9.61
N PRO A 7 7.91 -2.59 -8.88
CA PRO A 7 6.62 -2.58 -8.20
C PRO A 7 5.46 -2.87 -9.16
N PHE A 8 5.55 -2.41 -10.41
CA PHE A 8 4.54 -2.64 -11.45
C PHE A 8 4.39 -4.10 -11.89
N GLU A 9 5.39 -4.96 -11.73
CA GLU A 9 5.28 -6.40 -12.04
C GLU A 9 4.35 -7.13 -11.07
N THR A 10 4.06 -6.52 -9.91
CA THR A 10 3.15 -7.09 -8.90
C THR A 10 1.69 -6.68 -9.14
N VAL A 11 1.44 -5.76 -10.07
CA VAL A 11 0.09 -5.30 -10.41
C VAL A 11 -0.57 -6.32 -11.33
N ASP A 12 -1.84 -6.65 -11.07
CA ASP A 12 -2.61 -7.52 -11.96
C ASP A 12 -2.67 -6.92 -13.38
N SER A 13 -2.28 -7.72 -14.37
CA SER A 13 -2.24 -7.32 -15.77
C SER A 13 -3.64 -7.02 -16.35
N LYS A 14 -4.71 -7.47 -15.69
CA LYS A 14 -6.11 -7.24 -16.09
C LYS A 14 -6.70 -5.94 -15.54
N MET A 15 -5.99 -5.19 -14.71
CA MET A 15 -6.48 -3.90 -14.23
C MET A 15 -6.57 -2.90 -15.38
N GLU A 16 -7.76 -2.34 -15.60
CA GLU A 16 -8.00 -1.32 -16.61
C GLU A 16 -7.18 -0.05 -16.34
N GLU A 17 -7.13 0.37 -15.08
CA GLU A 17 -6.32 1.49 -14.62
C GLU A 17 -5.18 1.00 -13.74
N LYS A 18 -3.94 1.23 -14.18
CA LYS A 18 -2.76 0.92 -13.37
C LYS A 18 -2.56 2.03 -12.33
N PRO A 19 -2.39 1.68 -11.05
CA PRO A 19 -2.13 2.68 -10.01
C PRO A 19 -0.79 3.39 -10.27
N SER A 20 -0.67 4.61 -9.77
CA SER A 20 0.63 5.29 -9.69
C SER A 20 1.59 4.51 -8.77
N SER A 21 2.90 4.66 -8.99
CA SER A 21 3.91 4.06 -8.12
C SER A 21 3.72 4.45 -6.64
N LYS A 22 3.23 5.68 -6.36
CA LYS A 22 2.92 6.16 -5.02
C LYS A 22 1.77 5.39 -4.38
N GLN A 23 0.65 5.23 -5.10
CA GLN A 23 -0.50 4.47 -4.63
C GLN A 23 -0.12 3.00 -4.40
N LEU A 24 0.63 2.40 -5.31
CA LEU A 24 1.04 1.00 -5.23
C LEU A 24 1.97 0.74 -4.02
N LYS A 25 3.00 1.57 -3.83
CA LYS A 25 3.90 1.46 -2.67
C LYS A 25 3.13 1.61 -1.36
N ARG A 26 2.19 2.56 -1.31
CA ARG A 26 1.34 2.76 -0.14
C ARG A 26 0.48 1.54 0.15
N MET A 27 -0.21 1.02 -0.86
CA MET A 27 -1.09 -0.14 -0.71
C MET A 27 -0.31 -1.37 -0.25
N LEU A 28 0.88 -1.59 -0.81
CA LEU A 28 1.76 -2.68 -0.41
C LEU A 28 2.23 -2.54 1.04
N LEU A 29 2.61 -1.33 1.48
CA LEU A 29 3.00 -1.09 2.86
C LEU A 29 1.86 -1.39 3.85
N ILE A 30 0.63 -0.98 3.51
CA ILE A 30 -0.56 -1.28 4.32
C ILE A 30 -0.76 -2.79 4.39
N ALA A 31 -0.76 -3.47 3.24
CA ALA A 31 -0.95 -4.91 3.16
C ALA A 31 0.09 -5.68 4.00
N LEU A 32 1.37 -5.30 3.91
CA LEU A 32 2.45 -5.92 4.69
C LEU A 32 2.26 -5.74 6.20
N ARG A 33 1.84 -4.56 6.66
CA ARG A 33 1.53 -4.33 8.09
C ARG A 33 0.33 -5.15 8.57
N CYS A 34 -0.69 -5.34 7.72
CA CYS A 34 -1.85 -6.17 8.07
C CYS A 34 -1.50 -7.64 8.30
N VAL A 35 -0.44 -8.13 7.66
CA VAL A 35 0.01 -9.53 7.77
C VAL A 35 1.30 -9.68 8.58
N ASP A 36 1.65 -8.67 9.39
CA ASP A 36 2.84 -8.73 10.23
C ASP A 36 2.80 -10.00 11.12
N PRO A 37 3.90 -10.78 11.18
CA PRO A 37 3.94 -11.97 12.02
C PRO A 37 3.67 -11.65 13.49
N ASP A 38 4.04 -10.46 13.97
CA ASP A 38 3.70 -9.97 15.29
C ASP A 38 2.32 -9.28 15.26
N ILE A 39 1.39 -9.80 16.06
CA ILE A 39 0.03 -9.27 16.16
C ILE A 39 0.00 -7.83 16.69
N GLN A 40 1.00 -7.42 17.49
CA GLN A 40 1.06 -6.07 18.07
C GLN A 40 1.41 -5.00 17.01
N HIS A 41 2.04 -5.39 15.91
CA HIS A 41 2.35 -4.48 14.80
C HIS A 41 1.20 -4.38 13.78
N ARG A 42 0.20 -5.26 13.86
CA ARG A 42 -0.94 -5.23 12.95
C ARG A 42 -1.83 -4.02 13.26
N PRO A 43 -2.19 -3.22 12.24
CA PRO A 43 -3.06 -2.09 12.44
C PRO A 43 -4.49 -2.53 12.74
N THR A 44 -5.20 -1.73 13.52
CA THR A 44 -6.66 -1.87 13.67
C THR A 44 -7.37 -1.46 12.38
N MET A 45 -8.62 -1.91 12.20
CA MET A 45 -9.42 -1.49 11.04
C MET A 45 -9.57 0.04 10.94
N ALA A 46 -9.66 0.75 12.07
CA ALA A 46 -9.70 2.22 12.08
C ALA A 46 -8.41 2.85 11.56
N GLN A 47 -7.25 2.31 11.96
CA GLN A 47 -5.95 2.75 11.44
C GLN A 47 -5.83 2.44 9.94
N ILE A 48 -6.31 1.28 9.48
CA ILE A 48 -6.31 0.92 8.05
C ILE A 48 -7.12 1.93 7.24
N LEU A 49 -8.32 2.32 7.70
CA LEU A 49 -9.14 3.33 7.02
C LEU A 49 -8.39 4.67 6.88
N LEU A 50 -7.78 5.15 7.96
CA LEU A 50 -6.95 6.37 7.93
C LEU A 50 -5.77 6.21 6.95
N MET A 51 -5.12 5.05 6.98
CA MET A 51 -4.02 4.72 6.08
C MET A 51 -4.44 4.54 4.63
N LEU A 52 -5.73 4.38 4.32
CA LEU A 52 -6.27 4.34 2.95
C LEU A 52 -6.75 5.70 2.44
N GLN A 53 -7.02 6.67 3.33
CA GLN A 53 -7.51 7.99 2.93
C GLN A 53 -6.51 8.71 2.01
N PRO A 54 -6.90 9.21 0.83
CA PRO A 54 -5.98 9.91 -0.07
C PRO A 54 -5.31 11.10 0.65
N HIS A 55 -3.98 11.08 0.76
CA HIS A 55 -3.20 12.18 1.36
C HIS A 55 -2.82 13.23 0.31
N ASP A 56 -3.36 13.13 -0.92
CA ASP A 56 -2.99 13.98 -2.05
C ASP A 56 -3.53 15.42 -1.96
N ILE A 57 -4.07 15.85 -0.82
CA ILE A 57 -4.56 17.23 -0.61
C ILE A 57 -3.49 18.13 0.05
N LEU A 58 -2.41 17.60 0.65
CA LEU A 58 -1.50 18.44 1.47
C LEU A 58 0.00 18.16 1.37
N LEU A 59 0.49 17.47 0.35
CA LEU A 59 1.95 17.33 0.14
C LEU A 59 2.31 17.56 -1.33
N THR A 60 2.11 18.80 -1.78
CA THR A 60 3.01 19.46 -2.73
C THR A 60 4.21 19.97 -1.94
N ASP A 61 5.32 19.24 -2.00
CA ASP A 61 6.68 19.76 -1.87
C ASP A 61 7.58 18.90 -2.78
#